data_AF-A0A9E3J193-F1
#
_entry.id   AF-A0A9E3J193-F1
#
_cell.length_a   1.000
_cell.length_b   1.000
_cell.length_c   1.000
_cell.angle_alpha   90.00
_cell.angle_beta   90.00
_cell.angle_gamma   90.00
#
_symmetry.space_group_name_H-M   'P 1'
#
loop_
_entity.id
_entity.type
_entity.pdbx_description
1 polymer ?
#
loop_
_entity_poly.entity_id
_entity_poly.type
_entity_poly.pdbx_seq_one_letter_code
_entity_poly.pdbx_strand_id
1 'polypeptide(L)'
;MIRKSLPIFAGPGLVRFSGHEGPVQYAIQGDPARLRRGTARLRGSLTMAAETAAEAFRAGEGVLVLEDGSELRAVMLAHTAGGGDVFIELRI
;
A
#
# COMPACT_ATOMS: atom_id res chain seq x y z
N MET A 1 8.34 -18.60 -21.25
CA MET A 1 8.32 -18.80 -19.78
C MET A 1 7.23 -17.90 -19.20
N ILE A 2 6.06 -18.45 -18.87
CA ILE A 2 4.96 -17.66 -18.30
C ILE A 2 5.34 -17.34 -16.85
N ARG A 3 5.64 -16.08 -16.53
CA ARG A 3 5.77 -15.64 -15.14
C ARG A 3 4.38 -15.74 -14.52
N LYS A 4 4.18 -16.71 -13.63
CA LYS A 4 2.95 -16.85 -12.87
C LYS A 4 2.76 -15.57 -12.05
N SER A 5 1.68 -14.82 -12.30
CA SER A 5 1.36 -13.63 -11.51
C SER A 5 1.22 -14.04 -10.05
N LEU A 6 1.77 -13.23 -9.14
CA LEU A 6 1.55 -13.43 -7.72
C LEU A 6 0.04 -13.27 -7.42
N PRO A 7 -0.50 -14.02 -6.44
CA PRO A 7 -1.87 -13.81 -5.97
C PRO A 7 -2.03 -12.38 -5.45
N ILE A 8 -3.24 -11.84 -5.60
CA ILE A 8 -3.61 -10.53 -5.04
C ILE A 8 -4.28 -10.76 -3.68
N PHE A 9 -3.73 -10.16 -2.64
CA PHE A 9 -4.33 -10.08 -1.31
C PHE A 9 -4.94 -8.70 -1.14
N ALA A 10 -6.25 -8.64 -0.93
CA ALA A 10 -6.98 -7.40 -0.79
C ALA A 10 -7.80 -7.42 0.49
N GLY A 11 -7.96 -6.24 1.09
CA GLY A 11 -8.70 -6.09 2.34
C GLY A 11 -8.71 -4.63 2.80
N PRO A 12 -9.46 -4.34 3.87
CA PRO A 12 -9.41 -3.04 4.52
C PRO A 12 -8.13 -2.88 5.34
N GLY A 13 -7.70 -1.64 5.52
CA GLY A 13 -6.59 -1.30 6.39
C GLY A 13 -6.64 0.16 6.80
N LEU A 14 -5.61 0.60 7.52
CA LEU A 14 -5.38 2.01 7.83
C LEU A 14 -4.08 2.45 7.18
N VAL A 15 -4.05 3.65 6.62
CA VAL A 15 -2.81 4.28 6.16
C VAL A 15 -2.45 5.45 7.08
N ARG A 16 -1.18 5.56 7.42
CA ARG A 16 -0.61 6.64 8.23
C ARG A 16 0.50 7.33 7.45
N PHE A 17 0.38 8.63 7.21
CA PHE A 17 1.42 9.43 6.52
C PHE A 17 1.29 10.89 6.93
N SER A 18 2.40 11.61 7.12
CA SER A 18 2.41 13.07 7.38
C SER A 18 1.39 13.57 8.43
N GLY A 19 1.12 12.78 9.48
CA GLY A 19 0.13 13.12 10.52
C GLY A 19 -1.34 12.81 10.16
N HIS A 20 -1.62 12.36 8.94
CA HIS A 20 -2.90 11.77 8.54
C HIS A 20 -2.96 10.31 8.97
N GLU A 21 -4.13 9.88 9.41
CA GLU A 21 -4.50 8.48 9.64
C GLU A 21 -5.92 8.26 9.12
N GLY A 22 -6.11 7.25 8.27
CA GLY A 22 -7.41 7.03 7.65
C GLY A 22 -7.59 5.63 7.04
N PRO A 23 -8.85 5.20 6.84
CA PRO A 23 -9.16 3.91 6.26
C PRO A 23 -8.86 3.86 4.77
N VAL A 24 -8.38 2.70 4.31
CA VAL A 24 -8.07 2.42 2.91
C VAL A 24 -8.49 1.00 2.55
N GLN A 25 -8.74 0.75 1.27
CA GLN A 25 -8.75 -0.61 0.72
C GLN A 25 -7.40 -0.89 0.07
N TYR A 26 -6.71 -1.96 0.47
CA TYR A 26 -5.45 -2.35 -0.17
C TYR A 26 -5.67 -3.49 -1.17
N ALA A 27 -4.78 -3.56 -2.16
CA ALA A 27 -4.60 -4.73 -3.03
C ALA A 27 -3.10 -4.95 -3.27
N ILE A 28 -2.55 -6.04 -2.71
CA ILE A 28 -1.12 -6.33 -2.67
C ILE A 28 -0.83 -7.57 -3.50
N GLN A 29 0.15 -7.48 -4.40
CA GLN A 29 0.66 -8.60 -5.19
C GLN A 29 1.67 -9.40 -4.36
N GLY A 30 1.23 -10.58 -3.91
CA GLY A 30 1.96 -11.44 -2.97
C GLY A 30 1.44 -11.33 -1.55
N ASP A 31 1.73 -12.36 -0.75
CA ASP A 31 1.23 -12.51 0.63
C ASP A 31 1.96 -11.55 1.59
N PRO A 32 1.27 -10.53 2.15
CA PRO A 32 1.88 -9.57 3.08
C PRO A 32 2.39 -10.23 4.36
N ALA A 33 1.72 -11.29 4.85
CA ALA A 33 2.12 -12.02 6.05
C ALA A 33 3.42 -12.82 5.85
N ARG A 34 3.80 -13.06 4.60
CA ARG A 34 5.08 -13.68 4.22
C ARG A 34 6.18 -12.67 3.91
N LEU A 35 5.89 -11.37 3.96
CA LEU A 35 6.93 -10.36 3.83
C LEU A 35 7.92 -10.51 5.00
N ARG A 36 9.21 -10.45 4.70
CA ARG A 36 10.31 -10.58 5.65
C ARG A 36 11.30 -9.45 5.39
N ARG A 37 12.02 -9.05 6.44
CA ARG A 37 13.14 -8.10 6.33
C ARG A 37 14.13 -8.58 5.28
N GLY A 38 14.47 -7.73 4.32
CA GLY A 38 15.40 -8.06 3.23
C GLY A 38 15.13 -7.25 1.95
N THR A 39 15.62 -7.76 0.82
CA THR A 39 15.40 -7.12 -0.49
C THR A 39 14.02 -7.40 -1.08
N ALA A 40 13.22 -8.27 -0.45
CA ALA A 40 11.88 -8.60 -0.88
C ALA A 40 10.96 -7.38 -0.73
N ARG A 41 10.26 -7.03 -1.81
CA ARG A 41 9.30 -5.93 -1.83
C ARG A 41 8.02 -6.44 -2.46
N LEU A 42 6.88 -6.10 -1.86
CA LEU A 42 5.58 -6.35 -2.46
C LEU A 42 5.09 -5.08 -3.11
N ARG A 43 4.44 -5.20 -4.26
CA ARG A 43 3.78 -4.07 -4.92
C ARG A 43 2.30 -4.14 -4.66
N GLY A 44 1.65 -2.99 -4.59
CA GLY A 44 0.21 -2.96 -4.42
C GLY A 44 -0.38 -1.61 -4.77
N SER A 45 -1.66 -1.47 -4.47
CA SER A 45 -2.39 -0.21 -4.52
C SER A 45 -3.19 -0.02 -3.24
N LEU A 46 -3.41 1.24 -2.89
CA LEU A 46 -4.35 1.70 -1.87
C LEU A 46 -5.44 2.50 -2.56
N THR A 47 -6.69 2.23 -2.25
CA THR A 47 -7.84 3.02 -2.68
C THR A 47 -8.37 3.81 -1.49
N MET A 48 -8.46 5.13 -1.66
CA MET A 48 -8.88 6.11 -0.65
C MET A 48 -9.60 7.29 -1.31
N ALA A 49 -9.95 8.35 -0.57
CA ALA A 49 -10.49 9.58 -1.16
C ALA A 49 -9.46 10.24 -2.10
N ALA A 50 -9.93 10.89 -3.18
CA ALA A 50 -9.04 11.41 -4.22
C ALA A 50 -8.09 12.50 -3.72
N GLU A 51 -8.58 13.37 -2.83
CA GLU A 51 -7.78 14.41 -2.18
C GLU A 51 -6.68 13.78 -1.31
N THR A 52 -7.05 12.74 -0.55
CA THR A 52 -6.13 11.99 0.30
C THR A 52 -5.08 11.23 -0.52
N ALA A 53 -5.44 10.69 -1.69
CA ALA A 53 -4.50 10.00 -2.57
C ALA A 53 -3.37 10.93 -3.04
N ALA A 54 -3.72 12.17 -3.43
CA ALA A 54 -2.74 13.18 -3.81
C ALA A 54 -1.86 13.64 -2.63
N GLU A 55 -2.41 13.70 -1.41
CA GLU A 55 -1.64 13.98 -0.19
C GLU A 55 -0.70 12.84 0.20
N ALA A 56 -1.18 11.60 0.15
CA ALA A 56 -0.38 10.41 0.39
C ALA A 56 0.81 10.35 -0.56
N PHE A 57 0.58 10.55 -1.87
CA PHE A 57 1.67 10.58 -2.84
C PHE A 57 2.67 11.71 -2.56
N ARG A 58 2.21 12.91 -2.20
CA ARG A 58 3.08 14.04 -1.82
C ARG A 58 3.91 13.75 -0.56
N ALA A 59 3.40 12.96 0.37
CA ALA A 59 4.14 12.51 1.53
C ALA A 59 5.30 11.56 1.16
N GLY A 60 5.19 10.85 0.03
CA GLY A 60 6.21 9.94 -0.50
C GLY A 60 6.32 8.61 0.23
N GLU A 61 6.03 8.57 1.53
CA GLU A 61 5.97 7.35 2.31
C GLU A 61 4.96 7.40 3.47
N GLY A 62 4.60 6.22 3.96
CA GLY A 62 3.71 6.03 5.09
C GLY A 62 3.81 4.62 5.67
N VAL A 63 2.85 4.30 6.54
CA VAL A 63 2.67 2.98 7.14
C VAL A 63 1.29 2.48 6.77
N LEU A 64 1.22 1.27 6.21
CA LEU A 64 -0.02 0.51 6.03
C LEU A 64 -0.19 -0.42 7.23
N VAL A 65 -1.31 -0.29 7.94
CA VAL A 65 -1.71 -1.18 9.03
C VAL A 65 -2.78 -2.13 8.49
N LEU A 66 -2.52 -3.43 8.57
CA LEU A 66 -3.45 -4.47 8.17
C LEU A 66 -4.43 -4.81 9.31
N GLU A 67 -5.50 -5.54 9.00
CA GLU A 67 -6.50 -5.96 10.00
C GLU A 67 -5.92 -6.82 11.13
N ASP A 68 -4.84 -7.56 10.87
CA ASP A 68 -4.15 -8.37 11.88
C ASP A 68 -3.21 -7.54 12.78
N GLY A 69 -3.17 -6.22 12.60
CA GLY A 69 -2.30 -5.29 13.33
C GLY A 69 -0.88 -5.19 12.77
N SER A 70 -0.56 -5.91 11.69
CA SER A 70 0.75 -5.80 11.05
C SER A 70 0.96 -4.41 10.45
N GLU A 71 2.08 -3.78 10.79
CA GLU A 71 2.51 -2.51 10.22
C GLU A 71 3.57 -2.73 9.15
N LEU A 72 3.30 -2.24 7.94
CA LEU A 72 4.19 -2.34 6.79
C LEU A 72 4.54 -0.94 6.29
N ARG A 73 5.83 -0.68 6.05
CA ARG A 73 6.25 0.61 5.44
C ARG A 73 5.83 0.62 3.98
N ALA A 74 5.06 1.63 3.59
CA ALA A 74 4.59 1.85 2.24
C ALA A 74 5.33 3.03 1.61
N VAL A 75 6.00 2.80 0.49
CA VAL A 75 6.56 3.86 -0.36
C VAL A 75 5.56 4.15 -1.46
N MET A 76 5.16 5.41 -1.61
CA MET A 76 4.17 5.84 -2.59
C MET A 76 4.88 6.06 -3.94
N LEU A 77 4.48 5.32 -4.97
CA LEU A 77 5.14 5.31 -6.28
C LEU A 77 4.43 6.18 -7.31
N ALA A 78 3.10 6.20 -7.28
CA ALA A 78 2.25 6.97 -8.18
C ALA A 78 0.84 7.11 -7.58
N HIS A 79 0.05 8.02 -8.11
CA HIS A 79 -1.40 8.05 -7.86
C HIS A 79 -2.16 8.30 -9.16
N THR A 80 -3.45 7.99 -9.17
CA THR A 80 -4.34 8.37 -10.27
C THR A 80 -4.78 9.82 -10.08
N ALA A 81 -4.51 10.70 -11.06
CA ALA A 81 -4.92 12.10 -10.97
C ALA A 81 -6.45 12.23 -11.01
N GLY A 82 -7.03 12.90 -10.01
CA GLY A 82 -8.49 12.97 -9.83
C GLY A 82 -9.15 11.66 -9.39
N GLY A 83 -8.35 10.62 -9.07
CA GLY A 83 -8.82 9.33 -8.59
C GLY A 83 -8.29 8.99 -7.19
N GLY A 84 -8.86 7.93 -6.60
CA GLY A 84 -8.56 7.50 -5.24
C GLY A 84 -7.38 6.53 -5.09
N ASP A 85 -6.75 6.12 -6.20
CA ASP A 85 -5.75 5.06 -6.18
C ASP A 85 -4.33 5.61 -6.00
N VAL A 86 -3.58 4.99 -5.09
CA VAL A 86 -2.15 5.20 -4.85
C VAL A 86 -1.42 3.87 -5.05
N PHE A 87 -0.47 3.83 -5.96
CA PHE A 87 0.39 2.66 -6.18
C PHE A 87 1.56 2.69 -5.20
N ILE A 88 1.82 1.56 -4.55
CA ILE A 88 2.77 1.47 -3.45
C ILE A 88 3.75 0.32 -3.59
N GLU A 89 4.85 0.44 -2.87
CA GLU A 89 5.78 -0.63 -2.58
C GLU A 89 5.89 -0.84 -1.06
N LEU A 90 5.74 -2.09 -0.62
CA LEU A 90 5.79 -2.49 0.78
C LEU A 90 7.13 -3.10 1.15
N ARG A 91 7.62 -2.76 2.34
CA ARG A 91 8.84 -3.29 2.96
C ARG A 91 8.74 -3.34 4.49
N ILE A 92 9.59 -4.17 5.12
CA ILE A 92 9.79 -4.29 6.58
C ILE A 92 11.21 -3.85 6.94
#